data_AF-E0S943-F1
#
_entry.id   AF-E0S943-F1
#
_cell.length_a   1.000
_cell.length_b   1.000
_cell.length_c   1.000
_cell.angle_alpha   90.00
_cell.angle_beta   90.00
_cell.angle_gamma   90.00
#
_symmetry.space_group_name_H-M   'P 1'
#
loop_
_entity.id
_entity.type
_entity.pdbx_description
1 polymer ?
#
loop_
_entity_poly.entity_id
_entity_poly.type
_entity_poly.pdbx_seq_one_letter_code
_entity_poly.pdbx_strand_id
1 'polypeptide(L)'
;MVPESVNNLYKDLESVILQFKSPAFGNYFLKKAKEEFDNISIQTSKQKDEGAIERYLKDQGELLDVLRRQTTIYNMFYDESSGI
;
A
#
# COMPACT_ATOMS: atom_id res chain seq x y z
N MET A 1 -10.07 -3.47 -18.03
CA MET A 1 -10.58 -3.97 -16.74
C MET A 1 -9.38 -4.33 -15.90
N VAL A 2 -9.28 -3.77 -14.69
CA VAL A 2 -8.11 -3.96 -13.81
C VAL A 2 -8.09 -5.41 -13.31
N PRO A 3 -6.93 -6.10 -13.32
CA PRO A 3 -6.83 -7.45 -12.79
C PRO A 3 -7.26 -7.54 -11.33
N GLU A 4 -7.90 -8.64 -10.95
CA GLU A 4 -8.36 -8.85 -9.58
C GLU A 4 -7.20 -8.88 -8.57
N SER A 5 -6.04 -9.43 -8.97
CA SER A 5 -4.81 -9.41 -8.18
C SER A 5 -4.37 -8.00 -7.78
N VAL A 6 -4.47 -7.04 -8.71
CA VAL A 6 -4.14 -5.62 -8.47
C VAL A 6 -5.13 -5.01 -7.47
N ASN A 7 -6.43 -5.26 -7.64
CA ASN A 7 -7.46 -4.78 -6.72
C ASN A 7 -7.29 -5.36 -5.31
N ASN A 8 -7.00 -6.65 -5.20
CA ASN A 8 -6.83 -7.32 -3.91
C ASN A 8 -5.59 -6.79 -3.18
N LEU A 9 -4.47 -6.64 -3.89
CA LEU A 9 -3.24 -6.10 -3.31
C LEU A 9 -3.42 -4.66 -2.81
N TYR A 10 -4.13 -3.81 -3.58
CA TYR A 10 -4.45 -2.45 -3.14
C TYR A 10 -5.29 -2.43 -1.86
N LYS A 11 -6.34 -3.27 -1.78
CA LYS A 11 -7.17 -3.38 -0.57
C LYS A 11 -6.39 -3.89 0.63
N ASP A 12 -5.49 -4.86 0.43
CA ASP A 12 -4.62 -5.38 1.49
C ASP A 12 -3.68 -4.29 2.01
N LEU A 13 -3.11 -3.47 1.11
CA LEU A 13 -2.31 -2.30 1.47
C LEU A 13 -3.12 -1.29 2.27
N GLU A 14 -4.31 -0.88 1.79
CA GLU A 14 -5.18 0.04 2.53
C GLU A 14 -5.49 -0.49 3.94
N SER A 15 -5.82 -1.78 4.05
CA SER A 15 -6.14 -2.43 5.33
C SER A 15 -4.97 -2.40 6.31
N VAL A 16 -3.75 -2.65 5.85
CA VAL A 16 -2.54 -2.60 6.70
C VAL A 16 -2.18 -1.15 7.04
N ILE A 17 -2.27 -0.23 6.10
CA ILE A 17 -1.91 1.18 6.33
C ILE A 17 -2.84 1.81 7.37
N LEU A 18 -4.13 1.48 7.34
CA LEU A 18 -5.11 1.99 8.30
C LEU A 18 -4.87 1.50 9.74
N GLN A 19 -3.99 0.52 9.95
CA GLN A 19 -3.62 0.06 11.29
C GLN A 19 -2.48 0.88 11.92
N PHE A 20 -1.80 1.77 11.18
CA PHE A 20 -0.79 2.65 11.78
C PHE A 20 -1.44 3.66 12.72
N LYS A 21 -0.93 3.76 13.95
CA LYS A 21 -1.41 4.75 14.93
C LYS A 21 -1.00 6.18 14.61
N SER A 22 0.09 6.38 13.86
CA SER A 22 0.52 7.69 13.39
C SER A 22 -0.32 8.14 12.19
N PRO A 23 -1.11 9.23 12.32
CA PRO A 23 -1.91 9.73 11.20
C PRO A 23 -1.05 10.24 10.04
N ALA A 24 0.11 10.84 10.33
CA ALA A 24 1.02 11.34 9.31
C ALA A 24 1.59 10.20 8.46
N PHE A 25 2.00 9.10 9.10
CA PHE A 25 2.51 7.91 8.41
C PHE A 25 1.41 7.23 7.61
N GLY A 26 0.25 6.98 8.23
CA GLY A 26 -0.90 6.37 7.55
C GLY A 26 -1.35 7.17 6.33
N ASN A 27 -1.53 8.48 6.46
CA ASN A 27 -1.96 9.34 5.35
C ASN A 27 -0.95 9.37 4.19
N TYR A 28 0.35 9.38 4.50
CA TYR A 28 1.40 9.34 3.47
C TYR A 28 1.30 8.06 2.62
N PHE A 29 1.23 6.89 3.27
CA PHE A 29 1.18 5.62 2.54
C PHE A 29 -0.17 5.39 1.85
N LEU A 30 -1.29 5.85 2.41
CA LEU A 30 -2.58 5.80 1.72
C LEU A 30 -2.55 6.60 0.43
N LYS A 31 -2.02 7.83 0.48
CA LYS A 31 -1.88 8.67 -0.71
C LYS A 31 -1.01 7.99 -1.76
N LYS A 32 0.12 7.40 -1.35
CA LYS A 32 1.04 6.71 -2.25
C LYS A 32 0.44 5.44 -2.87
N ALA A 33 -0.22 4.60 -2.08
CA ALA A 33 -0.89 3.41 -2.59
C ALA A 33 -1.96 3.76 -3.64
N LYS A 34 -2.72 4.83 -3.40
CA LYS A 34 -3.75 5.33 -4.33
C LYS A 34 -3.14 5.86 -5.63
N GLU A 35 -2.10 6.69 -5.55
CA GLU A 35 -1.39 7.21 -6.73
C GLU A 35 -0.90 6.06 -7.63
N GLU A 36 -0.28 5.03 -7.04
CA GLU A 36 0.21 3.87 -7.78
C GLU A 36 -0.92 3.01 -8.37
N PHE A 37 -2.01 2.81 -7.62
CA PHE A 37 -3.18 2.08 -8.10
C PHE A 37 -3.88 2.80 -9.27
N ASP A 38 -4.03 4.12 -9.19
CA ASP A 38 -4.61 4.93 -10.28
C ASP A 38 -3.71 4.85 -11.54
N ASN A 39 -2.39 4.90 -11.36
CA ASN A 39 -1.42 4.76 -12.45
C ASN A 39 -1.54 3.41 -13.17
N ILE A 40 -1.53 2.28 -12.44
CA ILE A 40 -1.66 0.96 -13.07
C ILE A 40 -3.06 0.74 -13.66
N SER A 41 -4.10 1.31 -13.07
CA SER A 41 -5.47 1.27 -13.60
C SER A 41 -5.59 1.98 -14.96
N ILE A 42 -4.90 3.12 -15.11
CA ILE A 42 -4.81 3.84 -16.38
C ILE A 42 -3.99 3.05 -17.41
N GLN A 43 -2.87 2.45 -17.00
CA GLN A 43 -2.03 1.67 -17.92
C GLN A 43 -2.81 0.46 -18.44
N THR A 44 -3.37 -0.36 -17.55
CA THR A 44 -4.12 -1.57 -17.89
C THR A 44 -5.40 -1.33 -18.68
N SER A 45 -5.98 -0.12 -18.61
CA SER A 45 -7.14 0.26 -19.44
C SER A 45 -6.74 0.70 -20.85
N LYS A 46 -5.54 1.28 -21.03
CA LYS A 46 -5.06 1.78 -22.33
C LYS A 46 -4.33 0.72 -23.14
N GLN A 47 -3.46 -0.06 -22.50
CA GLN A 47 -2.70 -1.16 -23.08
C GLN A 47 -2.61 -2.24 -22.00
N LYS A 48 -2.95 -3.49 -22.33
CA LYS A 48 -2.73 -4.61 -21.41
C LYS A 48 -1.23 -4.90 -21.31
N ASP A 49 -0.50 -4.02 -20.64
CA ASP A 49 0.92 -4.16 -20.37
C ASP A 49 1.08 -5.10 -19.17
N GLU A 50 1.26 -6.38 -19.47
CA GLU A 50 1.46 -7.43 -18.47
C GLU A 50 2.73 -7.20 -17.64
N GLY A 51 3.78 -6.63 -18.24
CA GLY A 51 5.03 -6.32 -17.52
C GLY A 51 4.84 -5.20 -16.49
N ALA A 52 4.00 -4.21 -16.78
CA ALA A 52 3.63 -3.19 -15.82
C ALA A 52 2.80 -3.76 -14.65
N ILE A 53 1.88 -4.70 -14.93
CA ILE A 53 1.10 -5.38 -13.89
C ILE A 53 2.02 -6.21 -12.99
N GLU A 54 2.93 -7.01 -13.56
CA GLU A 54 3.88 -7.82 -12.79
C GLU A 54 4.77 -6.95 -11.91
N ARG A 55 5.28 -5.83 -12.45
CA ARG A 55 6.07 -4.89 -11.66
C ARG A 55 5.27 -4.27 -10.53
N TYR A 56 4.04 -3.82 -10.78
CA TYR A 56 3.15 -3.31 -9.75
C TYR A 56 2.95 -4.34 -8.64
N LEU A 57 2.58 -5.58 -9.00
CA LEU A 57 2.31 -6.65 -8.02
C LEU A 57 3.54 -6.97 -7.18
N LYS A 58 4.73 -6.97 -7.80
CA LYS A 58 5.99 -7.19 -7.09
C LYS A 58 6.29 -6.05 -6.12
N ASP A 59 6.37 -4.81 -6.63
CA ASP A 59 6.84 -3.66 -5.85
C ASP A 59 5.87 -3.34 -4.71
N GLN A 60 4.56 -3.41 -4.97
CA GLN A 60 3.52 -3.18 -3.97
C GLN A 60 3.36 -4.36 -3.00
N GLY A 61 3.66 -5.59 -3.43
CA GLY A 61 3.73 -6.76 -2.57
C GLY A 61 4.87 -6.67 -1.57
N GLU A 62 6.05 -6.27 -2.03
CA GLU A 62 7.20 -6.00 -1.16
C GLU A 62 6.89 -4.87 -0.16
N LEU A 63 6.22 -3.80 -0.60
CA LEU A 63 5.77 -2.73 0.28
C LEU A 63 4.79 -3.25 1.35
N LEU A 64 3.81 -4.07 0.97
CA LEU A 64 2.85 -4.66 1.91
C LEU A 64 3.55 -5.46 3.02
N ASP A 65 4.54 -6.27 2.66
CA ASP A 65 5.32 -7.07 3.62
C ASP A 65 6.16 -6.19 4.55
N VAL A 66 6.72 -5.09 4.05
CA VAL A 66 7.41 -4.11 4.88
C VAL A 66 6.43 -3.42 5.83
N LEU A 67 5.29 -2.94 5.31
CA LEU A 67 4.31 -2.23 6.11
C LEU A 67 3.70 -3.10 7.20
N ARG A 68 3.43 -4.39 6.94
CA ARG A 68 2.97 -5.35 7.96
C ARG A 68 3.95 -5.49 9.13
N ARG A 69 5.26 -5.53 8.84
CA ARG A 69 6.31 -5.57 9.88
C ARG A 69 6.38 -4.25 10.62
N GLN A 70 6.27 -3.14 9.89
CA GLN A 70 6.34 -1.79 10.46
C GLN A 70 5.11 -1.46 11.30
N THR A 71 3.90 -1.92 10.99
CA THR A 71 2.73 -1.68 11.86
C THR A 71 2.95 -2.27 13.24
N THR A 72 3.49 -3.49 13.33
CA THR A 72 3.83 -4.10 14.63
C THR A 72 4.89 -3.28 15.37
N ILE A 73 6.02 -2.99 14.71
CA ILE A 73 7.15 -2.27 15.33
C ILE A 73 6.74 -0.85 15.73
N TYR A 74 6.23 -0.07 14.78
CA TYR A 74 5.89 1.33 14.96
C TYR A 74 4.80 1.51 16.01
N ASN A 75 3.76 0.68 16.00
CA ASN A 75 2.70 0.79 17.00
C ASN A 75 3.16 0.39 18.40
N MET A 76 4.14 -0.51 18.56
CA MET A 76 4.72 -0.80 19.89
C MET A 76 5.42 0.44 20.48
N PHE A 77 6.14 1.21 19.66
CA PHE A 77 6.84 2.42 20.12
C PHE A 77 5.95 3.66 20.18
N TYR A 78 4.79 3.62 19.53
CA TYR A 78 3.83 4.72 19.55
C TYR A 78 2.87 4.66 20.75
N ASP A 79 2.82 3.55 21.52
CA ASP A 79 1.70 3.33 22.46
C ASP A 79 1.92 3.69 23.93
N GLU A 80 3.13 3.92 24.46
CA GLU A 80 3.25 4.14 25.92
C GLU A 80 4.17 5.27 26.41
N SER A 81 4.79 6.07 25.54
CA SER A 81 5.66 7.16 26.03
C SER A 81 5.92 8.29 25.04
N SER A 82 5.12 8.43 23.98
CA SER A 82 5.24 9.57 23.09
C SER A 82 4.38 10.72 23.62
N GLY A 83 4.84 11.32 24.73
CA GLY A 83 4.37 12.62 25.17
C GLY A 83 4.78 13.69 24.17
N ILE A 84 4.03 13.79 23.07
CA ILE A 84 3.89 15.01 22.26
C ILE A 84 2.59 15.68 22.70
#